data_AF-A0A7V1C287-F1
#
_entry.id   AF-A0A7V1C287-F1
#
_cell.length_a   1.000
_cell.length_b   1.000
_cell.length_c   1.000
_cell.angle_alpha   90.00
_cell.angle_beta   90.00
_cell.angle_gamma   90.00
#
_symmetry.space_group_name_H-M   'P 1'
#
loop_
_entity.id
_entity.type
_entity.pdbx_description
1 polymer ?
#
loop_
_entity_poly.entity_id
_entity_poly.type
_entity_poly.pdbx_seq_one_letter_code
_entity_poly.pdbx_strand_id
1 'polypeptide(L)'
;MSGLPISELIVFICIVAVYLAAAVVGVLQLSAAREKCRHLLTPLVSLAVVLEAVMLIFRAVAIKAVPLTGLFESMIVLTIVFALTYLFFSIVIRQVWFGSVMVWIILAMILMAGIVA
;
A
#
# COMPACT_ATOMS: atom_id res chain seq x y z
N MET A 1 -0.07 16.42 -7.98
CA MET A 1 0.82 16.68 -6.83
C MET A 1 0.67 18.10 -6.26
N SER A 2 -0.07 19.02 -6.87
CA SER A 2 0.00 20.46 -6.55
C SER A 2 -0.97 20.95 -5.45
N GLY A 3 -1.60 20.05 -4.69
CA GLY A 3 -2.64 20.41 -3.71
C GLY A 3 -2.52 19.78 -2.32
N LEU A 4 -1.51 18.94 -2.06
CA LEU A 4 -1.34 18.32 -0.74
C LEU A 4 -0.40 19.14 0.15
N PRO A 5 -0.73 19.32 1.44
CA PRO A 5 0.21 19.89 2.41
C PRO A 5 1.47 19.01 2.51
N ILE A 6 2.60 19.63 2.81
CA ILE A 6 3.94 19.00 2.75
C ILE A 6 4.00 17.72 3.59
N SER A 7 3.32 17.68 4.74
CA SER A 7 3.24 16.49 5.60
C SER A 7 2.54 15.31 4.92
N GLU A 8 1.42 15.54 4.22
CA GLU A 8 0.70 14.50 3.49
C GLU A 8 1.52 13.99 2.31
N LEU A 9 2.23 14.88 1.61
CA LEU A 9 3.11 14.51 0.50
C LEU A 9 4.25 13.59 0.96
N ILE A 10 4.88 13.91 2.09
CA ILE A 10 5.95 13.08 2.66
C ILE A 10 5.42 11.69 3.01
N VAL A 11 4.27 11.61 3.68
CA VAL A 11 3.63 10.32 4.02
C VAL A 11 3.32 9.53 2.75
N PHE A 12 2.79 10.18 1.72
CA PHE A 12 2.48 9.53 0.43
C PHE A 12 3.72 8.96 -0.25
N ILE A 13 4.81 9.74 -0.31
CA ILE A 13 6.09 9.27 -0.86
C ILE A 13 6.62 8.08 -0.06
N CYS A 14 6.50 8.11 1.28
CA CYS A 14 6.86 6.96 2.11
C CYS A 14 6.02 5.72 1.78
N ILE A 15 4.70 5.86 1.61
CA ILE A 15 3.81 4.75 1.21
C ILE A 15 4.27 4.14 -0.12
N VAL A 16 4.51 4.99 -1.13
CA VAL A 16 4.98 4.54 -2.45
C VAL A 16 6.32 3.82 -2.34
N ALA A 17 7.27 4.36 -1.58
CA ALA A 17 8.58 3.74 -1.37
C ALA A 17 8.48 2.37 -0.68
N VAL A 18 7.60 2.22 0.32
CA VAL A 18 7.38 0.94 1.00
C VAL A 18 6.72 -0.08 0.07
N TYR A 19 5.70 0.30 -0.71
CA TYR A 19 5.09 -0.62 -1.68
C TYR A 19 6.04 -0.97 -2.84
N LEU A 20 6.91 -0.06 -3.25
CA LEU A 20 7.95 -0.35 -4.24
C LEU A 20 8.93 -1.39 -3.69
N ALA A 21 9.40 -1.22 -2.45
CA ALA A 21 10.24 -2.20 -1.78
C ALA A 21 9.53 -3.56 -1.65
N ALA A 22 8.22 -3.54 -1.35
CA ALA A 22 7.41 -4.75 -1.25
C ALA A 22 7.30 -5.46 -2.62
N ALA A 23 7.13 -4.71 -3.70
CA ALA A 23 7.04 -5.25 -5.06
C ALA A 23 8.36 -5.89 -5.50
N VAL A 24 9.49 -5.24 -5.19
CA VAL A 24 10.83 -5.80 -5.42
C VAL A 24 10.99 -7.10 -4.64
N VAL A 25 10.61 -7.14 -3.36
CA VAL A 25 10.64 -8.37 -2.55
C VAL A 25 9.71 -9.44 -3.15
N GLY A 26 8.53 -9.06 -3.65
CA GLY A 26 7.59 -9.97 -4.32
C GLY A 26 8.16 -10.61 -5.59
N VAL A 27 8.94 -9.87 -6.38
CA VAL A 27 9.65 -10.42 -7.55
C VAL A 27 10.81 -11.32 -7.11
N LEU A 28 11.60 -10.90 -6.11
CA LEU A 28 12.70 -11.70 -5.58
C LEU A 28 12.24 -13.05 -4.99
N GLN A 29 11.03 -13.08 -4.41
CA GLN A 29 10.40 -14.33 -3.95
C GLN A 29 10.07 -15.30 -5.10
N LEU A 30 9.77 -14.81 -6.31
CA LEU A 30 9.57 -15.68 -7.47
C LEU A 30 10.88 -16.27 -8.01
N SER A 31 11.99 -15.51 -7.97
CA SER A 31 13.16 -15.83 -8.79
C SER A 31 14.14 -16.86 -8.20
N ALA A 32 14.39 -16.91 -6.89
CA ALA A 32 15.31 -17.93 -6.32
C ALA A 32 15.42 -17.95 -4.77
N ALA A 33 15.02 -16.87 -4.07
CA ALA A 33 15.22 -16.74 -2.62
C ALA A 33 14.02 -17.27 -1.81
N ARG A 34 13.77 -18.57 -1.92
CA ARG A 34 12.47 -19.23 -1.59
C ARG A 34 12.03 -19.18 -0.13
N GLU A 35 12.95 -18.98 0.83
CA GLU A 35 12.62 -19.06 2.27
C GLU A 35 12.89 -17.77 3.05
N LYS A 36 14.04 -17.12 2.83
CA LYS A 36 14.46 -15.98 3.68
C LYS A 36 13.64 -14.71 3.46
N CYS A 37 13.16 -14.47 2.23
CA CYS A 37 12.36 -13.29 1.90
C CYS A 37 10.86 -13.47 2.11
N ARG A 38 10.39 -14.69 2.41
CA ARG A 38 8.96 -14.99 2.53
C ARG A 38 8.28 -14.22 3.67
N HIS A 39 9.01 -13.98 4.76
CA HIS A 39 8.52 -13.25 5.92
C HIS A 39 8.68 -11.74 5.83
N LEU A 40 9.41 -11.21 4.83
CA LEU A 40 9.65 -9.76 4.70
C LEU A 40 8.48 -9.02 4.04
N LEU A 41 7.66 -9.71 3.25
CA LEU A 41 6.59 -9.08 2.49
C LEU A 41 5.40 -8.68 3.39
N THR A 42 5.00 -9.56 4.30
CA THR A 42 3.92 -9.30 5.27
C THR A 42 4.16 -8.04 6.13
N PRO A 43 5.33 -7.85 6.80
CA PRO A 43 5.58 -6.66 7.59
C PRO A 43 5.69 -5.39 6.72
N LEU A 44 6.20 -5.49 5.49
CA LEU A 44 6.21 -4.34 4.57
C LEU A 44 4.80 -3.88 4.19
N VAL A 45 3.91 -4.82 3.83
CA VAL A 45 2.52 -4.47 3.49
C VAL A 45 1.79 -3.96 4.74
N SER A 46 2.00 -4.59 5.90
CA SER A 46 1.44 -4.08 7.16
C SER A 46 1.89 -2.66 7.48
N LEU A 47 3.18 -2.35 7.28
CA LEU A 47 3.71 -1.01 7.48
C LEU A 47 3.08 0.00 6.50
N ALA A 48 2.93 -0.39 5.23
CA ALA A 48 2.32 0.45 4.21
C ALA A 48 0.86 0.77 4.54
N VAL A 49 0.07 -0.24 4.97
CA VAL A 49 -1.33 -0.05 5.40
C VAL A 49 -1.45 0.90 6.58
N VAL A 50 -0.55 0.81 7.55
CA VAL A 50 -0.54 1.74 8.70
C VAL A 50 -0.25 3.17 8.22
N LEU A 51 0.68 3.35 7.28
CA LEU A 51 0.96 4.66 6.70
C LEU A 51 -0.23 5.21 5.89
N GLU A 52 -0.95 4.36 5.15
CA GLU A 52 -2.19 4.75 4.45
C GLU A 52 -3.27 5.21 5.44
N ALA A 53 -3.44 4.51 6.56
CA ALA A 53 -4.35 4.94 7.61
C ALA A 53 -3.94 6.29 8.23
N VAL A 54 -2.64 6.50 8.47
CA VAL A 54 -2.10 7.80 8.92
C VAL A 54 -2.40 8.89 7.90
N MET A 55 -2.26 8.60 6.60
CA MET A 55 -2.60 9.54 5.55
C MET A 55 -4.08 9.93 5.58
N LEU A 56 -4.99 8.95 5.70
CA LEU A 56 -6.43 9.23 5.82
C LEU A 56 -6.75 10.03 7.08
N ILE A 57 -6.06 9.80 8.20
CA ILE A 57 -6.23 10.62 9.42
C ILE A 57 -5.83 12.07 9.15
N PHE A 58 -4.70 12.32 8.51
CA PHE A 58 -4.31 13.69 8.13
C PHE A 58 -5.34 14.34 7.22
N ARG A 59 -5.85 13.60 6.22
CA ARG A 59 -6.94 14.08 5.36
C ARG A 59 -8.19 14.43 6.17
N ALA A 60 -8.63 13.56 7.06
CA ALA A 60 -9.81 13.77 7.89
C ALA A 60 -9.70 15.05 8.74
N VAL A 61 -8.51 15.29 9.31
CA VAL A 61 -8.23 16.49 10.10
C VAL A 61 -8.22 17.74 9.22
N ALA A 62 -7.63 17.68 8.03
CA ALA A 62 -7.55 18.80 7.11
C ALA A 62 -8.93 19.23 6.59
N ILE A 63 -9.78 18.26 6.20
CA ILE A 63 -11.12 18.53 5.65
C ILE A 63 -12.21 18.63 6.72
N LYS A 64 -11.90 18.32 7.98
CA LYS A 64 -12.85 18.25 9.12
C LYS A 64 -14.07 17.36 8.84
N ALA A 65 -13.90 16.35 8.01
CA ALA A 65 -14.94 15.43 7.56
C ALA A 65 -14.34 14.04 7.32
N VAL A 66 -15.20 13.04 7.14
CA VAL A 66 -14.74 11.68 6.84
C VAL A 66 -14.23 11.63 5.39
N PRO A 67 -12.96 11.27 5.17
CA PRO A 67 -12.32 11.29 3.85
C PRO A 67 -12.78 10.10 2.99
N LEU A 68 -13.98 10.19 2.43
CA LEU A 68 -14.58 9.14 1.57
C LEU A 68 -15.17 9.68 0.27
N THR A 69 -15.19 11.00 0.09
CA THR A 69 -15.88 11.64 -1.04
C THR A 69 -14.96 11.97 -2.20
N GLY A 70 -13.65 12.08 -1.95
CA GLY A 70 -12.67 12.33 -3.00
C GLY A 70 -12.18 11.03 -3.63
N LEU A 71 -11.84 11.13 -4.93
CA LEU A 71 -11.35 9.98 -5.69
C LEU A 71 -10.01 9.49 -5.14
N PHE A 72 -9.13 10.41 -4.75
CA PHE A 72 -7.86 10.07 -4.09
C PHE A 72 -8.07 9.24 -2.82
N GLU A 73 -8.90 9.72 -1.90
CA GLU A 73 -9.22 9.05 -0.64
C GLU A 73 -9.84 7.68 -0.86
N SER A 74 -10.74 7.57 -1.84
CA SER A 74 -11.39 6.30 -2.21
C SER A 74 -10.36 5.28 -2.72
N MET A 75 -9.36 5.73 -3.48
CA MET A 75 -8.28 4.86 -3.94
C MET A 75 -7.40 4.39 -2.78
N ILE A 76 -7.10 5.24 -1.81
CA ILE A 76 -6.37 4.86 -0.58
C ILE A 76 -7.19 3.88 0.27
N VAL A 77 -8.51 4.06 0.38
CA VAL A 77 -9.36 3.09 1.06
C VAL A 77 -9.35 1.74 0.33
N LEU A 78 -9.38 1.77 -1.00
CA LEU A 78 -9.34 0.56 -1.80
C LEU A 78 -7.99 -0.17 -1.71
N THR A 79 -6.86 0.54 -1.64
CA THR A 79 -5.56 -0.08 -1.39
C THR A 79 -5.51 -0.74 -0.01
N ILE A 80 -6.03 -0.10 1.03
CA ILE A 80 -6.16 -0.70 2.36
C ILE A 80 -6.99 -1.99 2.30
N VAL A 81 -8.11 -2.00 1.59
CA VAL A 81 -8.96 -3.19 1.43
C VAL A 81 -8.20 -4.33 0.75
N PHE A 82 -7.48 -4.05 -0.35
CA PHE A 82 -6.66 -5.06 -1.04
C PHE A 82 -5.51 -5.56 -0.17
N ALA A 83 -4.86 -4.67 0.56
CA ALA A 83 -3.76 -5.02 1.44
C ALA A 83 -4.22 -5.86 2.63
N LEU A 84 -5.36 -5.54 3.24
CA LEU A 84 -5.98 -6.37 4.28
C LEU A 84 -6.38 -7.73 3.71
N THR A 85 -6.99 -7.76 2.52
CA THR A 85 -7.32 -9.01 1.82
C THR A 85 -6.07 -9.86 1.65
N TYR A 86 -4.96 -9.27 1.19
CA TYR A 86 -3.68 -9.96 1.12
C TYR A 86 -3.22 -10.48 2.49
N LEU A 87 -3.21 -9.64 3.54
CA LEU A 87 -2.74 -10.03 4.87
C LEU A 87 -3.53 -11.23 5.43
N PHE A 88 -4.87 -11.23 5.32
CA PHE A 88 -5.70 -12.34 5.77
C PHE A 88 -5.52 -13.59 4.89
N PHE A 89 -5.55 -13.43 3.57
CA PHE A 89 -5.46 -14.57 2.66
C PHE A 89 -4.07 -15.18 2.63
N SER A 90 -3.01 -14.41 2.92
CA SER A 90 -1.63 -14.91 2.98
C SER A 90 -1.43 -16.02 4.03
N ILE A 91 -2.30 -16.08 5.04
CA ILE A 91 -2.31 -17.14 6.05
C ILE A 91 -2.72 -18.49 5.43
N VAL A 92 -3.71 -18.45 4.53
CA VAL A 92 -4.30 -19.63 3.87
C VAL A 92 -3.54 -19.97 2.58
N ILE A 93 -3.32 -18.96 1.73
CA ILE A 93 -2.68 -19.08 0.42
C ILE A 93 -1.18 -18.83 0.58
N ARG A 94 -0.43 -19.93 0.74
CA ARG A 94 1.03 -19.93 0.93
C ARG A 94 1.84 -19.85 -0.36
N GLN A 95 1.19 -19.60 -1.49
CA GLN A 95 1.82 -19.54 -2.82
C GLN A 95 2.58 -18.22 -3.00
N VAL A 96 3.86 -18.27 -3.37
CA VAL A 96 4.71 -17.08 -3.53
C VAL A 96 4.22 -16.12 -4.62
N TRP A 97 3.59 -16.65 -5.67
CA TRP A 97 3.05 -15.82 -6.75
C TRP A 97 1.86 -14.96 -6.29
N PHE A 98 1.07 -15.45 -5.31
CA PHE A 98 -0.06 -14.71 -4.77
C PHE A 98 0.38 -13.40 -4.12
N GLY A 99 1.42 -13.46 -3.28
CA GLY A 99 1.96 -12.26 -2.65
C GLY A 99 2.53 -11.27 -3.66
N SER A 100 3.25 -11.75 -4.66
CA SER A 100 3.77 -10.89 -5.73
C SER A 100 2.65 -10.18 -6.49
N VAL A 101 1.65 -10.93 -6.98
CA VAL A 101 0.51 -10.36 -7.73
C VAL A 101 -0.24 -9.33 -6.90
N MET A 102 -0.57 -9.65 -5.64
CA MET A 102 -1.29 -8.72 -4.77
C MET A 102 -0.52 -7.41 -4.54
N VAL A 103 0.78 -7.50 -4.28
CA VAL A 103 1.60 -6.29 -4.08
C VAL A 103 1.70 -5.45 -5.34
N TRP A 104 1.84 -6.07 -6.51
CA TRP A 104 1.84 -5.34 -7.78
C TRP A 104 0.51 -4.64 -8.06
N ILE A 105 -0.62 -5.28 -7.74
CA ILE A 105 -1.95 -4.66 -7.84
C ILE A 105 -2.03 -3.44 -6.91
N ILE A 106 -1.62 -3.60 -5.64
CA ILE A 106 -1.65 -2.52 -4.66
C ILE A 106 -0.71 -1.37 -5.06
N LEU A 107 0.48 -1.69 -5.59
CA LEU A 107 1.42 -0.70 -6.12
C LEU A 107 0.83 0.05 -7.33
N ALA A 108 0.16 -0.64 -8.25
CA ALA A 108 -0.50 0.03 -9.37
C ALA A 108 -1.59 1.00 -8.88
N MET A 109 -2.38 0.57 -7.89
CA MET A 109 -3.42 1.39 -7.27
C MET A 109 -2.84 2.63 -6.58
N ILE A 110 -1.76 2.51 -5.79
CA ILE A 110 -1.15 3.68 -5.12
C ILE A 110 -0.53 4.64 -6.13
N LEU A 111 0.07 4.15 -7.22
CA LEU A 111 0.60 5.00 -8.28
C LEU A 111 -0.53 5.77 -8.99
N MET A 112 -1.65 5.11 -9.28
CA MET A 112 -2.81 5.80 -9.84
C MET A 112 -3.39 6.83 -8.86
N ALA A 113 -3.43 6.54 -7.56
CA ALA A 113 -3.82 7.53 -6.56
C ALA A 113 -2.89 8.75 -6.60
N GLY A 114 -1.59 8.54 -6.80
CA GLY A 114 -0.59 9.61 -6.95
C GLY A 114 -0.77 10.48 -8.20
N ILE A 115 -1.38 9.95 -9.26
CA ILE A 115 -1.72 10.72 -10.47
C ILE A 115 -2.91 11.64 -10.20
N VAL A 116 -3.85 11.22 -9.36
CA VAL A 116 -5.08 11.95 -9.01
C VAL A 116 -4.81 13.03 -7.95
N ALA A 117 -3.87 12.76 -7.03
CA ALA A 117 -3.35 13.66 -6.00
C ALA A 117 -2.72 14.93 -6.58
#